data_AF-A0A2E5KUH4-F1
#
_entry.id   AF-A0A2E5KUH4-F1
#
_cell.length_a   1.000
_cell.length_b   1.000
_cell.length_c   1.000
_cell.angle_alpha   90.00
_cell.angle_beta   90.00
_cell.angle_gamma   90.00
#
_symmetry.space_group_name_H-M   'P 1'
#
loop_
_entity.id
_entity.type
_entity.pdbx_description
1 polymer ?
#
loop_
_entity_poly.entity_id
_entity_poly.type
_entity_poly.pdbx_seq_one_letter_code
_entity_poly.pdbx_strand_id
1 'polypeptide(L)'
;MTIKFSALTSCFVALLMFTISSGAAATETQRFLFIGDLPHSTEQRDRLSDVTIPAIRVDDFPFLVHYGDLKSGSVPCTETLITESYTQLMGIWGKTAETNQLPTVFYTPGDNEWTDCDRRFIGDETGGPMSELKALDVLRRIFFSEPIQVPSTWNYERQSLYPEIAIWRYGRIEFATVHMMGANNGRLEILMDDVGVALAHVDARDEENRTWLNRIFARASHFRNPADAVIITTQLDATDPDELRCLRRFQSSIVQARSFFQTARIARVRLHGALLH
;
A
#
# COMPACT_ATOMS: atom_id res chain seq x y z
N MET A 1 12.10 38.76 -55.74
CA MET A 1 12.56 40.00 -55.08
C MET A 1 13.80 39.64 -54.30
N THR A 2 14.94 40.08 -54.82
CA THR A 2 16.28 39.64 -54.42
C THR A 2 16.91 40.74 -53.59
N ILE A 3 17.43 40.43 -52.41
CA ILE A 3 18.32 41.34 -51.70
C ILE A 3 19.59 40.55 -51.35
N LYS A 4 20.69 40.95 -51.99
CA LYS A 4 22.06 40.57 -51.61
C LYS A 4 22.64 41.71 -50.78
N PHE A 5 23.34 41.38 -49.70
CA PHE A 5 24.42 42.19 -49.17
C PHE A 5 25.65 41.32 -48.94
N SER A 6 26.80 41.86 -49.34
CA SER A 6 28.13 41.31 -49.16
C SER A 6 29.03 42.43 -48.65
N ALA A 7 29.71 42.22 -47.53
CA ALA A 7 31.13 42.59 -47.32
C ALA A 7 31.57 42.19 -45.90
N LEU A 8 32.83 41.76 -45.84
CA LEU A 8 33.53 41.18 -44.70
C LEU A 8 33.90 42.21 -43.61
N THR A 9 33.96 41.77 -42.36
CA THR A 9 34.99 42.20 -41.41
C THR A 9 35.25 41.07 -40.41
N SER A 10 36.51 40.66 -40.28
CA SER A 10 36.98 39.54 -39.47
C SER A 10 37.20 39.96 -38.02
N CYS A 11 36.67 39.21 -37.04
CA CYS A 11 37.28 39.02 -35.72
C CYS A 11 36.54 37.91 -34.94
N PHE A 12 37.33 36.98 -34.39
CA PHE A 12 36.98 35.85 -33.52
C PHE A 12 35.69 36.00 -32.69
N VAL A 13 34.75 35.05 -32.82
CA VAL A 13 33.82 34.69 -31.73
C VAL A 13 33.58 33.17 -31.76
N ALA A 14 33.70 32.59 -30.58
CA ALA A 14 33.72 31.18 -30.24
C ALA A 14 32.72 30.28 -30.99
N LEU A 15 33.21 29.10 -31.40
CA LEU A 15 32.37 27.94 -31.65
C LEU A 15 31.71 27.56 -30.31
N LEU A 16 30.48 28.01 -30.10
CA LEU A 16 29.61 27.49 -29.05
C LEU A 16 29.32 26.03 -29.39
N MET A 17 30.15 25.13 -28.87
CA MET A 17 29.74 23.75 -28.67
C MET A 17 28.57 23.79 -27.70
N PHE A 18 27.34 23.71 -28.22
CA PHE A 18 26.25 23.16 -27.42
C PHE A 18 26.58 21.69 -27.19
N THR A 19 27.39 21.41 -26.17
CA THR A 19 27.24 20.15 -25.47
C THR A 19 25.85 20.20 -24.85
N ILE A 20 24.87 19.64 -25.56
CA ILE A 20 23.68 19.12 -24.89
C ILE A 20 24.23 18.00 -24.01
N SER A 21 24.69 18.37 -22.82
CA SER A 21 24.88 17.44 -21.74
C SER A 21 23.46 16.97 -21.42
N SER A 22 23.00 15.97 -22.18
CA SER A 22 21.99 15.05 -21.71
C SER A 22 22.69 14.32 -20.59
N GLY A 23 22.79 14.98 -19.43
CA GLY A 23 23.02 14.28 -18.19
C GLY A 23 21.91 13.25 -18.16
N ALA A 24 22.27 11.99 -18.43
CA ALA A 24 21.43 10.89 -18.06
C ALA A 24 21.24 11.09 -16.56
N ALA A 25 20.12 11.68 -16.17
CA ALA A 25 19.71 11.72 -14.79
C ALA A 25 19.76 10.25 -14.38
N ALA A 26 20.70 9.93 -13.49
CA ALA A 26 20.79 8.60 -12.93
C ALA A 26 19.37 8.28 -12.47
N THR A 27 18.75 7.28 -13.09
CA THR A 27 17.38 6.92 -12.74
C THR A 27 17.49 6.31 -11.37
N GLU A 28 17.27 7.13 -10.35
CA GLU A 28 17.35 6.72 -8.96
C GLU A 28 16.32 5.61 -8.78
N THR A 29 16.82 4.39 -8.60
CA THR A 29 15.97 3.22 -8.45
C THR A 29 15.39 3.26 -7.05
N GLN A 30 14.11 3.59 -6.94
CA GLN A 30 13.39 3.54 -5.69
C GLN A 30 13.15 2.06 -5.32
N ARG A 31 13.63 1.65 -4.14
CA ARG A 31 13.42 0.30 -3.59
C ARG A 31 12.61 0.42 -2.30
N PHE A 32 11.64 -0.45 -2.14
CA PHE A 32 10.82 -0.58 -0.93
C PHE A 32 10.34 -2.02 -0.83
N LEU A 33 9.90 -2.44 0.35
CA LEU A 33 9.45 -3.81 0.59
C LEU A 33 7.93 -3.91 0.50
N PHE A 34 7.45 -5.03 -0.04
CA PHE A 34 6.02 -5.30 -0.21
C PHE A 34 5.75 -6.76 0.17
N ILE A 35 4.96 -6.99 1.23
CA ILE A 35 4.67 -8.32 1.80
C ILE A 35 3.18 -8.38 2.16
N GLY A 36 2.57 -9.54 2.15
CA GLY A 36 1.19 -9.77 2.57
C GLY A 36 0.78 -11.19 2.25
N ASP A 37 -0.38 -11.64 2.70
CA ASP A 37 -0.86 -13.01 2.46
C ASP A 37 0.08 -14.08 3.02
N LEU A 38 0.68 -13.75 4.18
CA LEU A 38 1.51 -14.65 4.99
C LEU A 38 1.77 -14.08 6.39
N PRO A 39 1.91 -14.97 7.40
CA PRO A 39 1.81 -16.43 7.32
C PRO A 39 0.41 -16.98 7.65
N HIS A 40 -0.03 -17.99 6.91
CA HIS A 40 -1.28 -18.75 7.12
C HIS A 40 -1.04 -20.09 7.84
N SER A 41 0.21 -20.50 8.02
CA SER A 41 0.59 -21.74 8.70
C SER A 41 1.88 -21.58 9.52
N THR A 42 2.13 -22.52 10.43
CA THR A 42 3.40 -22.58 11.17
C THR A 42 4.59 -22.70 10.23
N GLU A 43 4.49 -23.49 9.17
CA GLU A 43 5.57 -23.63 8.17
C GLU A 43 5.88 -22.31 7.46
N GLN A 44 4.84 -21.55 7.06
CA GLN A 44 5.03 -20.24 6.46
C GLN A 44 5.62 -19.24 7.46
N ARG A 45 5.19 -19.32 8.74
CA ARG A 45 5.72 -18.49 9.83
C ARG A 45 7.21 -18.75 10.05
N ASP A 46 7.61 -20.02 10.06
CA ASP A 46 9.00 -20.44 10.22
C ASP A 46 9.82 -19.99 9.02
N ARG A 47 9.32 -20.19 7.79
CA ARG A 47 10.02 -19.75 6.57
C ARG A 47 10.13 -18.23 6.43
N LEU A 48 9.10 -17.49 6.83
CA LEU A 48 9.17 -16.03 6.93
C LEU A 48 10.31 -15.63 7.86
N SER A 49 10.39 -16.27 9.03
CA SER A 49 11.36 -15.95 10.09
C SER A 49 12.79 -16.37 9.76
N ASP A 50 12.98 -17.56 9.21
CA ASP A 50 14.29 -18.21 9.07
C ASP A 50 14.94 -17.96 7.70
N VAL A 51 14.14 -17.66 6.68
CA VAL A 51 14.63 -17.49 5.30
C VAL A 51 14.38 -16.07 4.80
N THR A 52 13.13 -15.62 4.86
CA THR A 52 12.71 -14.40 4.18
C THR A 52 13.21 -13.15 4.90
N ILE A 53 13.02 -13.07 6.22
CA ILE A 53 13.50 -11.97 7.05
C ILE A 53 15.02 -11.79 6.94
N PRO A 54 15.85 -12.85 7.09
CA PRO A 54 17.30 -12.74 6.90
C PRO A 54 17.69 -12.23 5.51
N ALA A 55 17.00 -12.66 4.45
CA ALA A 55 17.26 -12.19 3.09
C ALA A 55 16.88 -10.71 2.90
N ILE A 56 15.78 -10.26 3.50
CA ILE A 56 15.36 -8.84 3.49
C ILE A 56 16.40 -7.96 4.19
N ARG A 57 16.93 -8.42 5.32
CA ARG A 57 17.88 -7.65 6.16
C ARG A 57 19.25 -7.42 5.51
N VAL A 58 19.55 -8.07 4.38
CA VAL A 58 20.79 -7.81 3.62
C VAL A 58 20.73 -6.46 2.89
N ASP A 59 19.53 -5.95 2.61
CA ASP A 59 19.29 -4.69 1.92
C ASP A 59 18.71 -3.64 2.88
N ASP A 60 18.96 -2.37 2.58
CA ASP A 60 18.33 -1.25 3.26
C ASP A 60 17.06 -0.83 2.51
N PHE A 61 15.90 -1.03 3.14
CA PHE A 61 14.60 -0.61 2.61
C PHE A 61 14.03 0.51 3.49
N PRO A 62 13.57 1.62 2.90
CA PRO A 62 13.06 2.78 3.63
C PRO A 62 11.74 2.51 4.37
N PHE A 63 10.94 1.54 3.90
CA PHE A 63 9.67 1.14 4.49
C PHE A 63 9.19 -0.23 3.99
N LEU A 64 8.24 -0.81 4.73
CA LEU A 64 7.35 -1.89 4.31
C LEU A 64 6.01 -1.34 3.86
N VAL A 65 5.42 -1.97 2.85
CA VAL A 65 3.97 -2.01 2.71
C VAL A 65 3.49 -3.43 2.97
N HIS A 66 2.62 -3.59 3.96
CA HIS A 66 1.93 -4.85 4.23
C HIS A 66 0.48 -4.80 3.73
N TYR A 67 0.10 -5.68 2.82
CA TYR A 67 -1.19 -5.60 2.13
C TYR A 67 -2.30 -6.49 2.71
N GLY A 68 -2.14 -6.98 3.93
CA GLY A 68 -3.17 -7.73 4.65
C GLY A 68 -2.87 -9.22 4.74
N ASP A 69 -3.76 -9.98 5.36
CA ASP A 69 -3.69 -11.44 5.48
C ASP A 69 -2.43 -11.91 6.22
N LEU A 70 -2.38 -11.53 7.49
CA LEU A 70 -1.35 -11.88 8.48
C LEU A 70 -1.67 -13.20 9.21
N LYS A 71 -2.80 -13.83 8.89
CA LYS A 71 -3.21 -15.13 9.42
C LYS A 71 -4.17 -15.81 8.45
N SER A 72 -4.37 -17.12 8.64
CA SER A 72 -5.45 -17.85 7.98
C SER A 72 -6.84 -17.38 8.47
N GLY A 73 -7.83 -17.41 7.58
CA GLY A 73 -9.25 -17.17 7.88
C GLY A 73 -9.90 -18.25 8.73
N SER A 74 -9.20 -19.35 9.00
CA SER A 74 -9.60 -20.36 9.99
C SER A 74 -9.07 -20.09 11.40
N VAL A 75 -8.12 -19.17 11.55
CA VAL A 75 -7.48 -18.85 12.84
C VAL A 75 -8.29 -17.77 13.57
N PRO A 76 -8.57 -17.92 14.89
CA PRO A 76 -9.32 -16.93 15.66
C PRO A 76 -8.69 -15.53 15.69
N CYS A 77 -9.53 -14.51 15.76
CA CYS A 77 -9.10 -13.11 15.83
C CYS A 77 -8.97 -12.61 17.27
N THR A 78 -8.36 -13.43 18.13
CA THR A 78 -8.11 -13.02 19.51
C THR A 78 -7.06 -11.91 19.55
N GLU A 79 -7.15 -11.03 20.54
CA GLU A 79 -6.16 -9.97 20.74
C GLU A 79 -4.73 -10.52 20.87
N THR A 80 -4.56 -11.70 21.48
CA THR A 80 -3.28 -12.40 21.55
C THR A 80 -2.73 -12.71 20.16
N LEU A 81 -3.50 -13.39 19.31
CA LEU A 81 -3.05 -13.79 17.98
C LEU A 81 -2.80 -12.58 17.05
N ILE A 82 -3.64 -11.56 17.13
CA ILE A 82 -3.41 -10.30 16.37
C ILE A 82 -2.15 -9.57 16.88
N THR A 83 -1.88 -9.60 18.18
CA THR A 83 -0.65 -9.03 18.76
C THR A 83 0.60 -9.80 18.34
N GLU A 84 0.51 -11.12 18.20
CA GLU A 84 1.59 -11.96 17.67
C GLU A 84 1.90 -11.61 16.21
N SER A 85 0.88 -11.51 15.36
CA SER A 85 1.03 -11.05 13.98
C SER A 85 1.65 -9.65 13.89
N TYR A 86 1.20 -8.70 14.72
CA TYR A 86 1.81 -7.37 14.83
C TYR A 86 3.29 -7.44 15.19
N THR A 87 3.62 -8.23 16.22
CA THR A 87 5.00 -8.38 16.71
C THR A 87 5.90 -8.98 15.65
N GLN A 88 5.42 -9.98 14.91
CA GLN A 88 6.16 -10.58 13.80
C GLN A 88 6.41 -9.57 12.68
N LEU A 89 5.37 -8.83 12.25
CA LEU A 89 5.47 -7.82 11.20
C LEU A 89 6.48 -6.72 11.57
N MET A 90 6.35 -6.17 12.79
CA MET A 90 7.27 -5.14 13.29
C MET A 90 8.67 -5.71 13.58
N GLY A 91 8.80 -7.03 13.70
CA GLY A 91 10.06 -7.75 13.90
C GLY A 91 10.89 -7.95 12.63
N ILE A 92 10.36 -7.67 11.43
CA ILE A 92 11.05 -7.94 10.14
C ILE A 92 12.43 -7.27 10.08
N TRP A 93 12.55 -5.98 10.43
CA TRP A 93 13.85 -5.30 10.46
C TRP A 93 14.69 -5.60 11.71
N GLY A 94 14.07 -6.16 12.76
CA GLY A 94 14.63 -6.21 14.10
C GLY A 94 14.71 -4.81 14.74
N LYS A 95 14.94 -4.74 16.06
CA LYS A 95 15.42 -3.49 16.66
C LYS A 95 16.84 -3.28 16.12
N THR A 96 17.05 -2.35 15.21
CA THR A 96 18.44 -1.96 14.93
C THR A 96 18.95 -1.27 16.20
N ALA A 97 19.95 -1.87 16.85
CA ALA A 97 20.55 -1.36 18.08
C ALA A 97 21.06 0.09 17.93
N GLU A 98 21.17 0.56 16.70
CA GLU A 98 21.68 1.87 16.30
C GLU A 98 20.61 2.96 16.26
N THR A 99 19.33 2.65 16.01
CA THR A 99 18.30 3.70 15.79
C THR A 99 17.24 3.76 16.89
N ASN A 100 17.01 2.67 17.63
CA ASN A 100 15.89 2.53 18.59
C ASN A 100 14.53 2.93 17.99
N GLN A 101 14.37 2.91 16.66
CA GLN A 101 13.14 3.24 15.95
C GLN A 101 12.47 1.96 15.44
N LEU A 102 11.15 1.92 15.55
CA LEU A 102 10.35 0.87 14.91
C LEU A 102 10.45 1.02 13.38
N PRO A 103 10.36 -0.08 12.61
CA PRO A 103 10.34 0.01 11.16
C PRO A 103 9.16 0.85 10.68
N THR A 104 9.34 1.59 9.59
CA THR A 104 8.21 2.27 8.94
C THR A 104 7.40 1.24 8.17
N VAL A 105 6.20 0.95 8.65
CA VAL A 105 5.27 0.00 8.02
C VAL A 105 3.98 0.72 7.66
N PHE A 106 3.61 0.68 6.39
CA PHE A 106 2.28 1.04 5.91
C PHE A 106 1.45 -0.22 5.81
N TYR A 107 0.28 -0.25 6.44
CA TYR A 107 -0.54 -1.45 6.56
C TYR A 107 -1.99 -1.18 6.21
N THR A 108 -2.60 -2.11 5.47
CA THR A 108 -4.05 -2.21 5.29
C THR A 108 -4.45 -3.68 5.47
N PRO A 109 -5.51 -3.99 6.24
CA PRO A 109 -5.89 -5.36 6.52
C PRO A 109 -6.54 -6.06 5.34
N GLY A 110 -6.48 -7.39 5.37
CA GLY A 110 -7.32 -8.28 4.58
C GLY A 110 -8.60 -8.66 5.31
N ASP A 111 -9.36 -9.57 4.73
CA ASP A 111 -10.57 -10.14 5.32
C ASP A 111 -10.25 -11.07 6.49
N ASN A 112 -9.14 -11.80 6.40
CA ASN A 112 -8.73 -12.75 7.42
C ASN A 112 -8.62 -12.10 8.81
N GLU A 113 -8.11 -10.87 8.92
CA GLU A 113 -7.91 -10.22 10.22
C GLU A 113 -9.19 -9.78 10.93
N TRP A 114 -10.32 -9.67 10.21
CA TRP A 114 -11.54 -9.12 10.80
C TRP A 114 -12.87 -9.62 10.20
N THR A 115 -13.12 -9.55 8.89
CA THR A 115 -14.43 -9.99 8.34
C THR A 115 -14.59 -11.51 8.38
N ASP A 116 -13.51 -12.28 8.32
CA ASP A 116 -13.59 -13.74 8.41
C ASP A 116 -13.80 -14.24 9.85
N CYS A 117 -13.65 -13.36 10.84
CA CYS A 117 -13.56 -13.72 12.25
C CYS A 117 -14.85 -14.31 12.83
N ASP A 118 -15.99 -14.13 12.17
CA ASP A 118 -17.28 -14.60 12.64
C ASP A 118 -17.71 -15.95 12.03
N ARG A 119 -16.87 -16.52 11.15
CA ARG A 119 -17.11 -17.82 10.51
C ARG A 119 -17.29 -18.92 11.55
N ARG A 120 -18.35 -19.71 11.38
CA ARG A 120 -18.80 -20.72 12.37
C ARG A 120 -17.78 -21.81 12.70
N PHE A 121 -16.84 -22.06 11.80
CA PHE A 121 -15.82 -23.10 11.97
C PHE A 121 -14.55 -22.59 12.67
N ILE A 122 -14.47 -21.30 13.03
CA ILE A 122 -13.32 -20.74 13.76
C ILE A 122 -13.23 -21.29 15.19
N GLY A 123 -12.00 -21.63 15.58
CA GLY A 123 -11.57 -22.14 16.89
C GLY A 123 -10.53 -23.25 16.71
N ASP A 124 -9.57 -23.53 17.58
CA ASP A 124 -8.97 -22.87 18.75
C ASP A 124 -7.77 -21.98 18.30
N GLU A 125 -7.13 -21.12 19.11
CA GLU A 125 -5.98 -21.40 20.00
C GLU A 125 -5.97 -20.50 21.28
N THR A 126 -7.05 -20.00 21.87
CA THR A 126 -8.19 -20.68 22.53
C THR A 126 -9.45 -19.79 22.44
N GLY A 127 -9.60 -19.10 21.31
CA GLY A 127 -10.78 -18.29 20.97
C GLY A 127 -11.77 -19.04 20.09
N GLY A 128 -12.91 -18.41 19.84
CA GLY A 128 -13.89 -18.84 18.84
C GLY A 128 -14.29 -17.67 17.95
N PRO A 129 -15.44 -17.78 17.24
CA PRO A 129 -15.93 -16.72 16.37
C PRO A 129 -16.13 -15.40 17.13
N MET A 130 -15.81 -14.29 16.47
CA MET A 130 -15.93 -12.92 16.98
C MET A 130 -16.63 -12.05 15.95
N SER A 131 -17.48 -11.13 16.40
CA SER A 131 -18.06 -10.09 15.52
C SER A 131 -16.95 -9.35 14.74
N GLU A 132 -17.21 -9.12 13.46
CA GLU A 132 -16.27 -8.48 12.53
C GLU A 132 -15.89 -7.08 13.02
N LEU A 133 -16.90 -6.30 13.46
CA LEU A 133 -16.67 -4.94 13.95
C LEU A 133 -15.82 -4.94 15.23
N LYS A 134 -16.02 -5.91 16.11
CA LYS A 134 -15.17 -6.08 17.31
C LYS A 134 -13.75 -6.49 16.94
N ALA A 135 -13.59 -7.37 15.96
CA ALA A 135 -12.28 -7.78 15.47
C ALA A 135 -11.52 -6.59 14.83
N LEU A 136 -12.23 -5.77 14.03
CA LEU A 136 -11.67 -4.55 13.46
C LEU A 136 -11.22 -3.54 14.54
N ASP A 137 -11.99 -3.38 15.61
CA ASP A 137 -11.60 -2.52 16.74
C ASP A 137 -10.34 -3.03 17.47
N VAL A 138 -10.21 -4.35 17.66
CA VAL A 138 -9.00 -4.98 18.21
C VAL A 138 -7.81 -4.70 17.29
N LEU A 139 -7.97 -4.93 15.99
CA LEU A 139 -6.94 -4.68 15.00
C LEU A 139 -6.49 -3.21 15.00
N ARG A 140 -7.45 -2.27 15.00
CA ARG A 140 -7.21 -0.82 15.05
C ARG A 140 -6.40 -0.42 16.27
N ARG A 141 -6.75 -0.95 17.43
CA ARG A 141 -6.04 -0.70 18.69
C ARG A 141 -4.59 -1.18 18.63
N ILE A 142 -4.31 -2.29 17.97
CA ILE A 142 -2.97 -2.88 17.93
C ILE A 142 -2.10 -2.22 16.85
N PHE A 143 -2.63 -2.05 15.63
CA PHE A 143 -1.83 -1.60 14.47
C PHE A 143 -1.79 -0.10 14.27
N PHE A 144 -2.79 0.65 14.78
CA PHE A 144 -2.98 2.04 14.41
C PHE A 144 -3.04 3.02 15.58
N SER A 145 -2.87 2.55 16.83
CA SER A 145 -2.87 3.40 18.03
C SER A 145 -1.74 4.44 18.02
N GLU A 146 -0.58 4.07 17.49
CA GLU A 146 0.58 4.95 17.42
C GLU A 146 0.71 5.61 16.04
N PRO A 147 1.19 6.88 15.99
CA PRO A 147 1.54 7.51 14.73
C PRO A 147 2.84 6.92 14.20
N ILE A 148 2.85 6.55 12.91
CA ILE A 148 4.09 6.18 12.24
C ILE A 148 5.01 7.42 12.14
N GLN A 149 6.30 7.21 12.35
CA GLN A 149 7.30 8.27 12.23
C GLN A 149 7.88 8.21 10.82
N VAL A 150 7.63 9.25 10.02
CA VAL A 150 8.13 9.36 8.65
C VAL A 150 8.66 10.76 8.38
N PRO A 151 9.62 10.92 7.46
CA PRO A 151 10.10 12.25 7.06
C PRO A 151 8.94 13.13 6.59
N SER A 152 8.94 14.41 6.97
CA SER A 152 7.91 15.37 6.51
C SER A 152 7.87 15.51 4.99
N THR A 153 8.99 15.26 4.30
CA THR A 153 9.09 15.24 2.84
C THR A 153 8.22 14.17 2.18
N TRP A 154 7.81 13.14 2.92
CA TRP A 154 6.92 12.10 2.41
C TRP A 154 5.47 12.56 2.33
N ASN A 155 5.12 13.72 2.92
CA ASN A 155 3.75 14.25 2.95
C ASN A 155 2.74 13.15 3.33
N TYR A 156 3.07 12.41 4.38
CA TYR A 156 2.23 11.32 4.86
C TYR A 156 0.95 11.87 5.48
N GLU A 157 -0.16 11.25 5.12
CA GLU A 157 -1.46 11.54 5.66
C GLU A 157 -2.18 10.21 5.93
N ARG A 158 -2.92 10.13 7.03
CA ARG A 158 -3.75 8.99 7.41
C ARG A 158 -5.11 9.52 7.86
N GLN A 159 -6.18 8.87 7.43
CA GLN A 159 -7.52 9.27 7.86
C GLN A 159 -7.73 8.94 9.35
N SER A 160 -8.40 9.84 10.06
CA SER A 160 -8.60 9.69 11.51
C SER A 160 -9.63 8.61 11.87
N LEU A 161 -10.68 8.44 11.07
CA LEU A 161 -11.75 7.46 11.31
C LEU A 161 -11.50 6.10 10.64
N TYR A 162 -10.65 6.08 9.61
CA TYR A 162 -10.30 4.89 8.84
C TYR A 162 -8.78 4.82 8.69
N PRO A 163 -8.06 4.48 9.77
CA PRO A 163 -6.59 4.57 9.79
C PRO A 163 -5.91 3.59 8.82
N GLU A 164 -6.65 2.63 8.28
CA GLU A 164 -6.21 1.73 7.22
C GLU A 164 -6.06 2.44 5.85
N ILE A 165 -6.60 3.67 5.74
CA ILE A 165 -6.56 4.53 4.56
C ILE A 165 -5.50 5.62 4.77
N ALA A 166 -4.39 5.51 4.05
CA ALA A 166 -3.25 6.42 4.17
C ALA A 166 -2.64 6.73 2.80
N ILE A 167 -2.00 7.88 2.66
CA ILE A 167 -1.19 8.26 1.49
C ILE A 167 0.17 8.76 1.92
N TRP A 168 1.18 8.51 1.10
CA TRP A 168 2.51 9.06 1.27
C TRP A 168 3.21 9.14 -0.08
N ARG A 169 4.32 9.87 -0.12
CA ARG A 169 5.18 10.01 -1.28
C ARG A 169 6.57 9.50 -0.93
N TYR A 170 7.16 8.73 -1.83
CA TYR A 170 8.57 8.36 -1.77
C TYR A 170 9.21 8.57 -3.15
N GLY A 171 10.23 9.43 -3.21
CA GLY A 171 10.79 9.93 -4.45
C GLY A 171 9.72 10.61 -5.33
N ARG A 172 9.54 10.07 -6.54
CA ARG A 172 8.51 10.52 -7.51
C ARG A 172 7.31 9.59 -7.59
N ILE A 173 7.06 8.77 -6.56
CA ILE A 173 5.96 7.81 -6.52
C ILE A 173 4.99 8.23 -5.40
N GLU A 174 3.71 8.32 -5.73
CA GLU A 174 2.64 8.44 -4.72
C GLU A 174 2.14 7.04 -4.36
N PHE A 175 1.90 6.81 -3.08
CA PHE A 175 1.39 5.57 -2.55
C PHE A 175 0.09 5.82 -1.81
N ALA A 176 -0.85 4.89 -1.90
CA ALA A 176 -2.06 4.85 -1.09
C ALA A 176 -2.29 3.44 -0.56
N THR A 177 -2.75 3.33 0.68
CA THR A 177 -3.55 2.19 1.13
C THR A 177 -5.03 2.53 0.98
N VAL A 178 -5.80 1.55 0.53
CA VAL A 178 -7.26 1.60 0.40
C VAL A 178 -7.81 0.47 1.23
N HIS A 179 -8.77 0.79 2.09
CA HIS A 179 -9.36 -0.20 2.99
C HIS A 179 -10.51 -0.88 2.27
N MET A 180 -10.18 -1.86 1.46
CA MET A 180 -11.11 -2.73 0.76
C MET A 180 -10.62 -4.18 0.93
N MET A 181 -11.54 -5.13 1.10
CA MET A 181 -11.23 -6.55 1.26
C MET A 181 -12.12 -7.42 0.37
N GLY A 182 -11.83 -8.73 0.38
CA GLY A 182 -12.68 -9.77 -0.20
C GLY A 182 -14.11 -9.80 0.35
N ALA A 183 -14.88 -10.80 -0.10
CA ALA A 183 -16.29 -11.00 0.23
C ALA A 183 -17.16 -9.76 -0.10
N ASN A 184 -16.95 -9.18 -1.30
CA ASN A 184 -17.64 -7.96 -1.76
C ASN A 184 -17.49 -6.77 -0.79
N ASN A 185 -16.27 -6.57 -0.27
CA ASN A 185 -15.91 -5.53 0.70
C ASN A 185 -16.55 -5.71 2.08
N GLY A 186 -16.64 -6.96 2.57
CA GLY A 186 -17.31 -7.27 3.85
C GLY A 186 -18.82 -7.08 3.80
N ARG A 187 -19.45 -7.29 2.63
CA ARG A 187 -20.92 -7.20 2.46
C ARG A 187 -21.60 -8.56 2.45
N LEU A 188 -20.81 -9.62 2.40
CA LEU A 188 -21.28 -11.00 2.45
C LEU A 188 -20.89 -11.59 3.80
N GLU A 189 -21.60 -12.65 4.19
CA GLU A 189 -21.26 -13.47 5.36
C GLU A 189 -21.19 -12.74 6.71
N ILE A 190 -21.97 -11.67 6.91
CA ILE A 190 -22.12 -11.02 8.23
C ILE A 190 -22.97 -11.93 9.13
N LEU A 191 -22.33 -12.72 9.99
CA LEU A 191 -22.96 -13.76 10.82
C LEU A 191 -23.24 -13.33 12.26
N MET A 192 -22.43 -12.43 12.82
CA MET A 192 -22.53 -12.05 14.24
C MET A 192 -22.91 -10.58 14.49
N ASP A 193 -22.61 -9.68 13.56
CA ASP A 193 -22.97 -8.26 13.69
C ASP A 193 -24.40 -7.97 13.25
N ASP A 194 -24.92 -6.80 13.64
CA ASP A 194 -26.12 -6.26 13.02
C ASP A 194 -25.80 -5.90 11.56
N VAL A 195 -26.49 -6.55 10.62
CA VAL A 195 -26.25 -6.39 9.18
C VAL A 195 -26.41 -4.92 8.74
N GLY A 196 -27.38 -4.20 9.29
CA GLY A 196 -27.60 -2.79 8.94
C GLY A 196 -26.45 -1.90 9.39
N VAL A 197 -25.94 -2.13 10.59
CA VAL A 197 -24.75 -1.43 11.12
C VAL A 197 -23.52 -1.78 10.30
N ALA A 198 -23.22 -3.06 10.08
CA ALA A 198 -22.06 -3.50 9.30
C ALA A 198 -22.05 -2.88 7.89
N LEU A 199 -23.18 -2.94 7.16
CA LEU A 199 -23.29 -2.34 5.83
C LEU A 199 -23.10 -0.82 5.84
N ALA A 200 -23.60 -0.11 6.87
CA ALA A 200 -23.36 1.32 7.02
C ALA A 200 -21.87 1.66 7.21
N HIS A 201 -21.13 0.83 7.96
CA HIS A 201 -19.68 0.95 8.09
C HIS A 201 -18.96 0.73 6.75
N VAL A 202 -19.40 -0.24 5.94
CA VAL A 202 -18.84 -0.48 4.60
C VAL A 202 -19.11 0.70 3.67
N ASP A 203 -20.33 1.23 3.63
CA ASP A 203 -20.68 2.37 2.77
C ASP A 203 -19.89 3.64 3.14
N ALA A 204 -19.68 3.88 4.44
CA ALA A 204 -18.84 4.97 4.91
C ALA A 204 -17.36 4.77 4.51
N ARG A 205 -16.81 3.55 4.62
CA ARG A 205 -15.47 3.22 4.08
C ARG A 205 -15.35 3.46 2.59
N ASP A 206 -16.36 3.09 1.80
CA ASP A 206 -16.35 3.29 0.35
C ASP A 206 -16.30 4.78 -0.03
N GLU A 207 -17.02 5.64 0.70
CA GLU A 207 -16.96 7.09 0.51
C GLU A 207 -15.57 7.65 0.79
N GLU A 208 -14.97 7.19 1.88
CA GLU A 208 -13.65 7.65 2.31
C GLU A 208 -12.54 7.16 1.38
N ASN A 209 -12.59 5.89 0.96
CA ASN A 209 -11.73 5.35 -0.09
C ASN A 209 -11.82 6.19 -1.38
N ARG A 210 -13.03 6.58 -1.80
CA ARG A 210 -13.22 7.42 -3.00
C ARG A 210 -12.61 8.80 -2.84
N THR A 211 -12.85 9.44 -1.70
CA THR A 211 -12.27 10.75 -1.37
C THR A 211 -10.75 10.69 -1.40
N TRP A 212 -10.17 9.62 -0.87
CA TRP A 212 -8.73 9.39 -0.82
C TRP A 212 -8.12 9.12 -2.20
N LEU A 213 -8.80 8.34 -3.03
CA LEU A 213 -8.39 8.09 -4.42
C LEU A 213 -8.35 9.37 -5.25
N ASN A 214 -9.37 10.23 -5.12
CA ASN A 214 -9.36 11.53 -5.78
C ASN A 214 -8.17 12.38 -5.30
N ARG A 215 -7.86 12.35 -4.01
CA ARG A 215 -6.75 13.10 -3.39
C ARG A 215 -5.39 12.65 -3.93
N ILE A 216 -5.13 11.35 -4.02
CA ILE A 216 -3.83 10.85 -4.52
C ILE A 216 -3.63 11.19 -6.00
N PHE A 217 -4.66 11.07 -6.85
CA PHE A 217 -4.53 11.44 -8.26
C PHE A 217 -4.34 12.95 -8.46
N ALA A 218 -4.97 13.79 -7.63
CA ALA A 218 -4.71 15.22 -7.60
C ALA A 218 -3.26 15.53 -7.20
N ARG A 219 -2.71 14.86 -6.16
CA ARG A 219 -1.29 14.98 -5.78
C ARG A 219 -0.36 14.53 -6.91
N ALA A 220 -0.64 13.37 -7.50
CA ALA A 220 0.18 12.78 -8.56
C ALA A 220 0.22 13.63 -9.84
N SER A 221 -0.86 14.35 -10.16
CA SER A 221 -0.97 15.21 -11.35
C SER A 221 -0.56 16.67 -11.11
N HIS A 222 -0.16 17.03 -9.89
CA HIS A 222 0.14 18.41 -9.56
C HIS A 222 1.32 18.95 -10.40
N PHE A 223 1.06 19.93 -11.26
CA PHE A 223 2.00 20.41 -12.28
C PHE A 223 3.37 20.86 -11.76
N ARG A 224 3.48 21.31 -10.50
CA ARG A 224 4.76 21.70 -9.87
C ARG A 224 5.60 20.52 -9.40
N ASN A 225 4.98 19.36 -9.13
CA ASN A 225 5.66 18.18 -8.61
C ASN A 225 4.92 16.89 -9.02
N PRO A 226 4.84 16.59 -10.33
CA PRO A 226 4.11 15.42 -10.78
C PRO A 226 4.79 14.14 -10.28
N ALA A 227 4.00 13.11 -10.03
CA ALA A 227 4.48 11.76 -9.78
C ALA A 227 4.71 11.01 -11.10
N ASP A 228 5.70 10.13 -11.12
CA ASP A 228 5.98 9.22 -12.23
C ASP A 228 5.12 7.95 -12.15
N ALA A 229 4.64 7.61 -10.95
CA ALA A 229 3.76 6.48 -10.69
C ALA A 229 2.84 6.73 -9.49
N VAL A 230 1.72 5.99 -9.48
CA VAL A 230 0.82 5.86 -8.33
C VAL A 230 0.72 4.37 -8.01
N ILE A 231 0.97 4.00 -6.76
CA ILE A 231 0.81 2.65 -6.25
C ILE A 231 -0.35 2.65 -5.27
N ILE A 232 -1.38 1.86 -5.56
CA ILE A 232 -2.55 1.69 -4.70
C ILE A 232 -2.51 0.27 -4.15
N THR A 233 -2.52 0.16 -2.83
CA THR A 233 -2.46 -1.11 -2.10
C THR A 233 -3.78 -1.38 -1.41
N THR A 234 -4.27 -2.61 -1.58
CA THR A 234 -5.49 -3.15 -0.98
C THR A 234 -5.32 -4.66 -0.95
N GLN A 235 -5.94 -5.32 0.03
CA GLN A 235 -6.18 -6.76 -0.07
C GLN A 235 -7.44 -6.96 -0.92
N LEU A 236 -7.42 -7.91 -1.86
CA LEU A 236 -8.61 -8.27 -2.63
C LEU A 236 -8.51 -9.73 -3.05
N ASP A 237 -9.39 -10.59 -2.52
CA ASP A 237 -9.55 -11.95 -3.03
C ASP A 237 -10.55 -11.98 -4.21
N ALA A 238 -10.10 -11.54 -5.39
CA ALA A 238 -10.94 -11.43 -6.59
C ALA A 238 -11.28 -12.79 -7.25
N THR A 239 -11.59 -13.83 -6.47
CA THR A 239 -11.84 -15.20 -6.94
C THR A 239 -13.30 -15.49 -7.30
N ASP A 240 -14.27 -14.67 -6.88
CA ASP A 240 -15.70 -14.80 -7.21
C ASP A 240 -16.19 -13.74 -8.24
N PRO A 241 -17.03 -14.08 -9.24
CA PRO A 241 -17.72 -13.11 -10.10
C PRO A 241 -18.45 -11.94 -9.39
N ASP A 242 -18.88 -12.13 -8.14
CA ASP A 242 -19.47 -11.10 -7.29
C ASP A 242 -18.44 -10.08 -6.77
N GLU A 243 -17.19 -10.50 -6.55
CA GLU A 243 -16.03 -9.64 -6.22
C GLU A 243 -15.75 -8.60 -7.31
N LEU A 244 -15.98 -8.97 -8.58
CA LEU A 244 -15.88 -8.04 -9.72
C LEU A 244 -16.90 -6.88 -9.60
N ARG A 245 -18.00 -7.02 -8.84
CA ARG A 245 -18.94 -5.91 -8.56
C ARG A 245 -18.31 -4.88 -7.63
N CYS A 246 -17.48 -5.30 -6.68
CA CYS A 246 -16.74 -4.39 -5.81
C CYS A 246 -15.74 -3.55 -6.62
N LEU A 247 -14.95 -4.22 -7.48
CA LEU A 247 -14.07 -3.53 -8.43
C LEU A 247 -14.84 -2.56 -9.34
N ARG A 248 -16.06 -2.89 -9.79
CA ARG A 248 -16.92 -1.99 -10.58
C ARG A 248 -17.34 -0.72 -9.83
N ARG A 249 -17.52 -0.76 -8.51
CA ARG A 249 -17.78 0.46 -7.71
C ARG A 249 -16.54 1.35 -7.65
N PHE A 250 -15.36 0.74 -7.61
CA PHE A 250 -14.07 1.43 -7.73
C PHE A 250 -13.72 1.87 -9.18
N GLN A 251 -14.39 1.33 -10.21
CA GLN A 251 -14.09 1.66 -11.61
C GLN A 251 -14.23 3.15 -11.92
N SER A 252 -15.15 3.87 -11.27
CA SER A 252 -15.29 5.32 -11.46
C SER A 252 -14.02 6.09 -11.05
N SER A 253 -13.42 5.73 -9.91
CA SER A 253 -12.12 6.25 -9.47
C SER A 253 -10.97 5.76 -10.36
N ILE A 254 -11.04 4.53 -10.87
CA ILE A 254 -10.08 4.00 -11.85
C ILE A 254 -10.19 4.73 -13.21
N VAL A 255 -11.35 5.26 -13.60
CA VAL A 255 -11.49 6.06 -14.82
C VAL A 255 -10.72 7.38 -14.71
N GLN A 256 -10.73 8.03 -13.54
CA GLN A 256 -9.82 9.16 -13.27
C GLN A 256 -8.35 8.72 -13.35
N ALA A 257 -8.01 7.55 -12.80
CA ALA A 257 -6.67 6.97 -12.93
C ALA A 257 -6.27 6.72 -14.39
N ARG A 258 -7.19 6.23 -15.22
CA ARG A 258 -6.95 6.00 -16.66
C ARG A 258 -6.67 7.31 -17.39
N SER A 259 -7.40 8.39 -17.09
CA SER A 259 -7.09 9.72 -17.61
C SER A 259 -5.70 10.20 -17.19
N PHE A 260 -5.28 9.89 -15.95
CA PHE A 260 -3.95 10.21 -15.44
C PHE A 260 -2.84 9.47 -16.20
N PHE A 261 -3.00 8.17 -16.46
CA PHE A 261 -1.98 7.33 -17.10
C PHE A 261 -1.96 7.39 -18.63
N GLN A 262 -2.98 7.93 -19.30
CA GLN A 262 -2.98 8.10 -20.76
C GLN A 262 -1.89 9.05 -21.27
N THR A 263 -1.34 9.90 -20.39
CA THR A 263 -0.24 10.84 -20.71
C THR A 263 1.09 10.49 -20.04
N ALA A 264 1.11 9.53 -19.11
CA ALA A 264 2.30 9.17 -18.36
C ALA A 264 3.17 8.16 -19.12
N ARG A 265 4.47 8.42 -19.24
CA ARG A 265 5.43 7.43 -19.74
C ARG A 265 5.55 6.33 -18.69
N ILE A 266 5.12 5.12 -19.02
CA ILE A 266 5.16 3.96 -18.12
C ILE A 266 6.61 3.69 -17.69
N ALA A 267 6.90 3.82 -16.39
CA ALA A 267 8.16 3.39 -15.81
C ALA A 267 8.23 1.85 -15.80
N ARG A 268 9.43 1.29 -16.02
CA ARG A 268 9.65 -0.16 -15.87
C ARG A 268 9.65 -0.51 -14.38
N VAL A 269 8.58 -1.14 -13.91
CA VAL A 269 8.54 -1.78 -12.59
C VAL A 269 9.09 -3.20 -12.73
N ARG A 270 10.15 -3.54 -12.00
CA ARG A 270 10.58 -4.94 -11.81
C ARG A 270 10.17 -5.39 -10.43
N LEU A 271 9.13 -6.22 -10.37
CA LEU A 271 8.76 -6.95 -9.16
C LEU A 271 9.68 -8.16 -9.03
N HIS A 272 10.39 -8.28 -7.92
CA HIS A 272 11.11 -9.49 -7.54
C HIS A 272 10.27 -10.17 -6.45
N GLY A 273 9.54 -11.23 -6.81
CA GLY A 273 8.79 -12.02 -5.85
C GLY A 273 9.60 -13.24 -5.41
N ALA A 274 9.67 -13.49 -4.11
CA ALA A 274 10.02 -14.80 -3.58
C ALA A 274 8.71 -15.54 -3.31
N LEU A 275 8.38 -16.53 -4.14
CA LEU A 275 7.24 -17.41 -3.86
C LEU A 275 7.62 -18.34 -2.71
N LEU A 276 6.97 -18.17 -1.57
CA LEU A 276 7.06 -19.06 -0.43
C LEU A 276 6.06 -20.21 -0.63
N HIS A 277 6.35 -21.10 -1.60
CA HIS A 277 5.62 -22.35 -1.79
C HIS A 277 6.10 -23.42 -0.80
#